data_AF-A0A7C6A690-F1
#
_entry.id   AF-A0A7C6A690-F1
#
_cell.length_a   1.000
_cell.length_b   1.000
_cell.length_c   1.000
_cell.angle_alpha   90.00
_cell.angle_beta   90.00
_cell.angle_gamma   90.00
#
_symmetry.space_group_name_H-M   'P 1'
#
loop_
_entity.id
_entity.type
_entity.pdbx_description
1 polymer ?
#
loop_
_entity_poly.entity_id
_entity_poly.type
_entity_poly.pdbx_seq_one_letter_code
_entity_poly.pdbx_strand_id
1 'polypeptide(L)'
;MKKRILICDDSSTIRAIIKKELQDYFDLEIFEDGIYAYNFLLKDQKFDFAVIDGEMPQMNGFELLRKIKEELNLIFLPVVILTANEGDYYEKKAFNSGAFDFLKKPFKQGELLKYLLDYFNEEITEGSVLVIEDSMLQNETICQQLRLKNIQPFS
;
A
#
# COMPACT_ATOMS: atom_id res chain seq x y z
N MET A 1 3.24 6.98 -18.30
CA MET A 1 3.88 7.63 -17.14
C MET A 1 4.34 6.53 -16.20
N LYS A 2 5.42 6.74 -15.43
CA LYS A 2 5.82 5.78 -14.40
C LYS A 2 4.76 5.73 -13.31
N LYS A 3 4.59 4.57 -12.68
CA LYS A 3 3.73 4.41 -11.51
C LYS A 3 4.38 5.11 -10.32
N ARG A 4 3.59 5.82 -9.53
CA ARG A 4 4.09 6.56 -8.36
C ARG A 4 3.94 5.72 -7.10
N ILE A 5 5.04 5.50 -6.39
CA ILE A 5 5.11 4.64 -5.22
C ILE A 5 5.51 5.44 -4.00
N LEU A 6 4.73 5.32 -2.94
CA LEU A 6 5.08 5.82 -1.61
C LEU A 6 5.94 4.78 -0.89
N ILE A 7 7.10 5.18 -0.38
CA ILE A 7 7.96 4.35 0.47
C ILE A 7 8.05 5.03 1.83
N CYS A 8 7.80 4.31 2.92
CA CYS A 8 7.94 4.83 4.29
C CYS A 8 8.69 3.83 5.16
N ASP A 9 9.89 4.20 5.62
CA ASP A 9 10.76 3.30 6.40
C ASP A 9 11.73 4.14 7.23
N ASP A 10 11.88 3.89 8.52
CA ASP A 10 12.75 4.68 9.41
C ASP A 10 14.25 4.42 9.18
N SER A 11 14.60 3.28 8.58
CA SER A 11 15.96 2.90 8.25
C SER A 11 16.47 3.56 6.98
N SER A 12 17.41 4.50 7.12
CA SER A 12 18.07 5.15 5.98
C SER A 12 18.75 4.16 5.03
N THR A 13 19.28 3.06 5.56
CA THR A 13 19.88 1.98 4.78
C THR A 13 18.84 1.28 3.90
N ILE A 14 17.68 0.91 4.46
CA ILE A 14 16.62 0.26 3.69
C ILE A 14 16.06 1.22 2.63
N ARG A 15 15.81 2.48 2.99
CA ARG A 15 15.40 3.51 2.01
C ARG A 15 16.38 3.63 0.85
N ALA A 16 17.69 3.61 1.12
CA ALA A 16 18.71 3.69 0.07
C ALA A 16 18.72 2.45 -0.84
N ILE A 17 18.54 1.26 -0.28
CA ILE A 17 18.45 0.00 -1.05
C ILE A 17 17.21 0.03 -1.95
N ILE A 18 16.03 0.32 -1.39
CA ILE A 18 14.77 0.39 -2.13
C ILE A 18 14.87 1.46 -3.24
N LYS A 19 15.38 2.65 -2.92
CA LYS A 19 15.57 3.71 -3.91
C LYS A 19 16.44 3.25 -5.07
N LYS A 20 17.60 2.66 -4.76
CA LYS A 20 18.53 2.16 -5.79
C LYS A 20 17.88 1.11 -6.68
N GLU A 21 17.07 0.24 -6.10
CA GLU A 21 16.40 -0.84 -6.81
C GLU A 21 15.23 -0.37 -7.69
N LEU A 22 14.47 0.63 -7.25
CA LEU A 22 13.17 0.97 -7.84
C LEU A 22 13.14 2.28 -8.68
N GLN A 23 14.08 3.21 -8.47
CA GLN A 23 14.02 4.56 -9.07
C GLN A 23 14.00 4.59 -10.62
N ASP A 24 14.60 3.58 -11.26
CA ASP A 24 14.64 3.51 -12.72
C ASP A 24 13.29 3.09 -13.33
N TYR A 25 12.42 2.46 -12.53
CA TYR A 25 11.13 1.88 -12.96
C TYR A 25 9.93 2.72 -12.51
N PHE A 26 10.03 3.36 -11.35
CA PHE A 26 8.92 4.02 -10.66
C PHE A 26 9.26 5.45 -10.24
N ASP A 27 8.24 6.28 -10.09
CA ASP A 27 8.37 7.59 -9.47
C ASP A 27 8.22 7.43 -7.95
N LEU A 28 9.29 7.67 -7.19
CA LEU A 28 9.32 7.35 -5.76
C LEU A 28 9.13 8.60 -4.90
N GLU A 29 8.21 8.53 -3.95
CA GLU A 29 8.12 9.46 -2.82
C GLU A 29 8.54 8.71 -1.55
N ILE A 30 9.61 9.17 -0.89
CA ILE A 30 10.28 8.41 0.16
C ILE A 30 10.24 9.20 1.47
N PHE A 31 9.71 8.58 2.52
CA PHE A 31 9.57 9.14 3.86
C PHE A 31 10.33 8.31 4.89
N GLU A 32 10.83 8.99 5.92
CA GLU A 32 11.52 8.36 7.05
C GLU A 32 10.63 8.10 8.26
N ASP A 33 9.39 8.59 8.22
CA ASP A 33 8.49 8.55 9.36
C ASP A 33 7.02 8.60 8.89
N GLY A 34 6.17 7.88 9.63
CA GLY A 34 4.76 7.76 9.31
C GLY A 34 3.98 9.08 9.40
N ILE A 35 4.37 9.99 10.30
CA ILE A 35 3.73 11.31 10.43
C ILE A 35 4.01 12.15 9.18
N TYR A 36 5.24 12.12 8.65
CA TYR A 36 5.56 12.84 7.43
C TYR A 36 4.84 12.28 6.20
N ALA A 37 4.78 10.95 6.07
CA ALA A 37 4.01 10.30 5.02
C ALA A 37 2.51 10.68 5.09
N TYR A 38 1.90 10.62 6.27
CA TYR A 38 0.51 10.99 6.47
C TYR A 38 0.23 12.46 6.13
N ASN A 39 1.08 13.38 6.62
CA ASN A 39 0.92 14.81 6.36
C ASN A 39 1.11 15.16 4.88
N PHE A 40 1.92 14.40 4.15
CA PHE A 40 2.03 14.54 2.71
C PHE A 40 0.74 14.08 2.01
N LEU A 41 0.22 12.92 2.39
CA LEU A 41 -1.01 12.36 1.83
C LEU A 41 -2.26 13.22 2.10
N LEU A 42 -2.26 14.05 3.15
CA LEU A 42 -3.31 15.07 3.33
C LEU A 42 -3.35 16.12 2.21
N LYS A 43 -2.24 16.30 1.48
CA LYS A 43 -2.10 17.32 0.42
C LYS A 43 -2.13 16.70 -0.97
N ASP A 44 -1.54 15.52 -1.13
CA ASP A 44 -1.44 14.83 -2.42
C ASP A 44 -1.61 13.32 -2.23
N GLN A 45 -2.72 12.80 -2.75
CA GLN A 45 -3.15 11.41 -2.60
C GLN A 45 -2.84 10.56 -3.83
N LYS A 46 -2.13 11.09 -4.83
CA LYS A 46 -1.90 10.40 -6.10
C LYS A 46 -0.74 9.41 -5.98
N PHE A 47 -1.07 8.19 -5.60
CA PHE A 47 -0.16 7.06 -5.54
C PHE A 47 -0.79 5.82 -6.16
N ASP A 48 0.02 5.02 -6.84
CA ASP A 48 -0.39 3.74 -7.40
C ASP A 48 -0.10 2.57 -6.44
N PHE A 49 0.85 2.76 -5.51
CA PHE A 49 1.24 1.75 -4.51
C PHE A 49 1.92 2.39 -3.30
N ALA A 50 1.85 1.73 -2.14
CA ALA A 50 2.62 2.08 -0.96
C ALA A 50 3.38 0.88 -0.39
N VAL A 51 4.64 1.10 -0.02
CA VAL A 51 5.52 0.16 0.68
C VAL A 51 5.87 0.78 2.02
N ILE A 52 5.37 0.21 3.10
CA ILE A 52 5.44 0.83 4.43
C ILE A 52 6.09 -0.15 5.41
N ASP A 53 7.09 0.31 6.13
CA ASP A 53 7.65 -0.45 7.25
C ASP A 53 6.64 -0.57 8.39
N GLY A 54 6.52 -1.76 8.96
CA GLY A 54 5.59 -2.06 10.03
C GLY A 54 5.99 -1.46 11.38
N GLU A 55 7.27 -1.18 11.61
CA GLU A 55 7.84 -0.81 12.91
C GLU A 55 8.64 0.50 12.83
N MET A 56 7.92 1.61 12.82
CA MET A 56 8.54 2.94 12.88
C MET A 56 8.29 3.60 14.23
N PRO A 57 9.21 4.46 14.72
CA PRO A 57 8.96 5.33 15.87
C PRO A 57 7.77 6.27 15.63
N GLN A 58 7.17 6.78 16.71
CA GLN A 58 6.06 7.75 16.70
C GLN A 58 4.75 7.22 16.08
N MET A 59 4.72 6.99 14.76
CA MET A 59 3.61 6.38 14.04
C MET A 59 4.10 5.15 13.30
N ASN A 60 3.69 3.97 13.77
CA ASN A 60 4.04 2.71 13.11
C ASN A 60 3.26 2.50 11.80
N GLY A 61 3.73 1.59 10.95
CA GLY A 61 3.15 1.34 9.63
C GLY A 61 1.69 0.88 9.64
N PHE A 62 1.27 0.13 10.67
CA PHE A 62 -0.12 -0.30 10.81
C PHE A 62 -1.05 0.87 11.14
N GLU A 63 -0.58 1.80 11.98
CA GLU A 63 -1.32 3.01 12.28
C GLU A 63 -1.45 3.92 11.04
N LEU A 64 -0.34 4.10 10.30
CA LEU A 64 -0.35 4.84 9.05
C LEU A 64 -1.31 4.21 8.04
N LEU A 65 -1.25 2.88 7.86
CA LEU A 65 -2.15 2.14 7.00
C LEU A 65 -3.62 2.37 7.38
N ARG A 66 -3.97 2.26 8.67
CA ARG A 66 -5.34 2.53 9.13
C ARG A 66 -5.78 3.94 8.76
N LYS A 67 -4.92 4.95 8.98
CA LYS A 67 -5.21 6.34 8.62
C LYS A 67 -5.39 6.53 7.12
N ILE A 68 -4.59 5.86 6.29
CA ILE A 68 -4.72 5.86 4.82
C ILE A 68 -6.11 5.33 4.42
N LYS A 69 -6.56 4.22 5.02
CA LYS A 69 -7.82 3.57 4.66
C LYS A 69 -9.04 4.31 5.20
N GLU A 70 -9.03 4.67 6.48
CA GLU A 70 -10.21 5.17 7.18
C GLU A 70 -10.31 6.69 7.15
N GLU A 71 -9.22 7.42 7.40
CA GLU A 71 -9.25 8.88 7.51
C GLU A 71 -9.10 9.57 6.14
N LEU A 72 -8.23 9.04 5.28
CA LEU A 72 -8.00 9.58 3.94
C LEU A 72 -8.91 8.95 2.87
N ASN A 73 -9.68 7.92 3.24
CA ASN A 73 -10.55 7.14 2.33
C ASN A 73 -9.81 6.59 1.09
N LEU A 74 -8.52 6.26 1.22
CA LEU A 74 -7.70 5.68 0.16
C LEU A 74 -7.77 4.14 0.17
N ILE A 75 -9.00 3.63 0.18
CA ILE A 75 -9.29 2.20 0.33
C ILE A 75 -8.67 1.35 -0.79
N PHE A 76 -8.51 1.93 -2.00
CA PHE A 76 -7.92 1.27 -3.17
C PHE A 76 -6.42 1.40 -3.32
N LEU A 77 -5.75 2.23 -2.52
CA LEU A 77 -4.28 2.31 -2.58
C LEU A 77 -3.71 0.98 -2.06
N PRO A 78 -3.12 0.11 -2.88
CA PRO A 78 -2.51 -1.12 -2.38
C PRO A 78 -1.33 -0.75 -1.46
N VAL A 79 -1.32 -1.31 -0.25
CA VAL A 79 -0.27 -1.08 0.73
C VAL A 79 0.34 -2.42 1.11
N VAL A 80 1.64 -2.59 0.85
CA VAL A 80 2.41 -3.72 1.38
C VAL A 80 3.13 -3.29 2.66
N ILE A 81 3.01 -4.09 3.71
CA ILE A 81 3.76 -3.89 4.94
C ILE A 81 5.08 -4.67 4.88
N LEU A 82 6.20 -3.99 5.07
CA LEU A 82 7.50 -4.63 5.28
C LEU A 82 7.70 -4.89 6.77
N THR A 83 8.05 -6.11 7.18
CA THR A 83 8.23 -6.43 8.60
C THR A 83 9.41 -7.36 8.84
N ALA A 84 10.10 -7.18 9.97
CA ALA A 84 11.14 -8.09 10.45
C ALA A 84 10.57 -9.29 11.24
N ASN A 85 9.31 -9.19 11.70
CA ASN A 85 8.69 -10.21 12.54
C ASN A 85 7.91 -11.24 11.73
N GLU A 86 7.86 -12.47 12.23
CA GLU A 86 7.09 -13.58 11.65
C GLU A 86 5.97 -14.05 12.58
N GLY A 87 4.96 -14.69 11.99
CA GLY A 87 3.94 -15.47 12.67
C GLY A 87 2.52 -14.97 12.43
N ASP A 88 1.56 -15.89 12.55
CA ASP A 88 0.12 -15.70 12.30
C ASP A 88 -0.45 -14.40 12.90
N TYR A 89 0.10 -13.95 14.04
CA TYR A 89 -0.35 -12.74 14.72
C TYR A 89 -0.07 -11.47 13.90
N TYR A 90 1.13 -11.33 13.34
CA TYR A 90 1.51 -10.14 12.57
C TYR A 90 0.86 -10.13 11.19
N GLU A 91 0.73 -11.30 10.56
CA GLU A 91 -0.01 -11.46 9.30
C GLU A 91 -1.49 -11.10 9.50
N LYS A 92 -2.16 -11.68 10.51
CA LYS A 92 -3.55 -11.33 10.84
C LYS A 92 -3.69 -9.84 11.14
N LYS A 93 -2.75 -9.25 11.87
CA LYS A 93 -2.78 -7.81 12.17
C LYS A 93 -2.66 -6.96 10.90
N ALA A 94 -1.80 -7.34 9.96
CA ALA A 94 -1.65 -6.64 8.67
C ALA A 94 -2.96 -6.68 7.87
N PHE A 95 -3.52 -7.87 7.67
CA PHE A 95 -4.76 -8.01 6.91
C PHE A 95 -5.96 -7.35 7.61
N ASN A 96 -6.07 -7.47 8.92
CA ASN A 96 -7.12 -6.79 9.69
C ASN A 96 -7.00 -5.26 9.65
N SER A 97 -5.81 -4.73 9.31
CA SER A 97 -5.60 -3.29 9.15
C SER A 97 -5.84 -2.82 7.70
N GLY A 98 -6.23 -3.72 6.79
CA GLY A 98 -6.47 -3.42 5.38
C GLY A 98 -5.22 -3.41 4.51
N ALA A 99 -4.16 -4.14 4.90
CA ALA A 99 -2.99 -4.31 4.07
C ALA A 99 -3.33 -5.15 2.84
N PHE A 100 -2.74 -4.80 1.70
CA PHE A 100 -2.86 -5.59 0.48
C PHE A 100 -2.04 -6.88 0.61
N ASP A 101 -0.82 -6.76 1.11
CA ASP A 101 0.08 -7.88 1.34
C ASP A 101 1.12 -7.51 2.44
N PHE A 102 1.96 -8.45 2.81
CA PHE A 102 3.11 -8.23 3.69
C PHE A 102 4.36 -8.92 3.13
N LEU A 103 5.52 -8.27 3.25
CA LEU A 103 6.80 -8.83 2.82
C LEU A 103 7.80 -8.86 3.98
N LYS A 104 8.51 -9.97 4.10
CA LYS A 104 9.50 -10.16 5.17
C LYS A 104 10.80 -9.43 4.88
N LYS A 105 11.36 -8.81 5.91
CA LYS A 105 12.75 -8.35 5.97
C LYS A 105 13.65 -9.40 6.63
N PRO A 106 14.89 -9.58 6.14
CA PRO A 106 15.46 -8.99 4.93
C PRO A 106 14.91 -9.67 3.66
N PHE A 107 14.70 -8.89 2.60
CA PHE A 107 14.39 -9.40 1.26
C PHE A 107 15.65 -9.41 0.39
N LYS A 108 15.69 -10.30 -0.60
CA LYS A 108 16.81 -10.40 -1.54
C LYS A 108 16.79 -9.22 -2.51
N GLN A 109 17.96 -8.87 -3.04
CA GLN A 109 18.07 -7.85 -4.08
C GLN A 109 17.18 -8.22 -5.28
N GLY A 110 16.35 -7.27 -5.73
CA GLY A 110 15.45 -7.46 -6.87
C GLY A 110 14.11 -8.12 -6.51
N GLU A 111 13.93 -8.59 -5.28
CA GLU A 111 12.69 -9.26 -4.86
C GLU A 111 11.51 -8.29 -4.81
N LEU A 112 11.73 -7.09 -4.25
CA LEU A 112 10.70 -6.05 -4.19
C LEU A 112 10.37 -5.50 -5.60
N LEU A 113 11.38 -5.30 -6.44
CA LEU A 113 11.18 -4.92 -7.83
C LEU A 113 10.33 -5.95 -8.58
N LYS A 114 10.68 -7.24 -8.48
CA LYS A 114 9.93 -8.32 -9.12
C LYS A 114 8.48 -8.34 -8.63
N TYR A 115 8.27 -8.27 -7.33
CA TYR A 115 6.94 -8.22 -6.72
C TYR A 115 6.08 -7.08 -7.30
N LEU A 116 6.63 -5.86 -7.37
CA LEU A 116 5.90 -4.71 -7.91
C LEU A 116 5.63 -4.83 -9.40
N LEU A 117 6.60 -5.34 -10.18
CA LEU A 117 6.41 -5.56 -11.62
C LEU A 117 5.34 -6.61 -11.89
N ASP A 118 5.34 -7.71 -11.14
CA ASP A 118 4.31 -8.75 -11.25
C ASP A 118 2.93 -8.16 -10.91
N TYR A 119 2.81 -7.44 -9.78
CA TYR A 119 1.57 -6.76 -9.39
C TYR A 119 1.02 -5.84 -10.48
N PHE A 120 1.87 -5.03 -11.12
CA PHE A 120 1.43 -4.09 -12.14
C PHE A 120 1.20 -4.72 -13.52
N ASN A 121 1.67 -5.96 -13.74
CA ASN A 121 1.43 -6.71 -14.98
C ASN A 121 0.14 -7.53 -14.95
N GLU A 122 -0.46 -7.75 -13.77
CA GLU A 122 -1.75 -8.44 -13.64
C GLU A 122 -2.91 -7.49 -14.00
N GLU A 123 -3.44 -7.61 -15.22
CA GLU A 123 -4.66 -6.93 -15.64
C GLU A 123 -5.89 -7.81 -15.38
N ILE A 124 -6.72 -7.40 -14.41
CA ILE A 124 -8.13 -7.80 -14.37
C ILE A 124 -8.89 -6.82 -15.27
N THR A 125 -9.33 -7.29 -16.44
CA THR A 125 -9.88 -6.44 -17.50
C THR A 125 -11.39 -6.29 -17.47
N GLU A 126 -12.12 -7.26 -16.89
CA GLU A 126 -13.58 -7.26 -16.78
C GLU A 126 -14.06 -8.30 -15.74
N GLY A 127 -15.24 -8.08 -15.15
CA GLY A 127 -15.82 -9.04 -14.22
C GLY A 127 -16.97 -8.49 -13.39
N SER A 128 -17.47 -9.32 -12.48
CA SER A 128 -18.59 -9.03 -11.58
C SER A 128 -18.18 -9.37 -10.15
N VAL A 129 -18.43 -8.46 -9.19
CA VAL A 129 -18.01 -8.64 -7.78
C VAL A 129 -19.14 -8.27 -6.82
N LEU A 130 -19.39 -9.09 -5.80
CA LEU A 130 -20.25 -8.76 -4.67
C LEU A 130 -19.44 -7.97 -3.62
N VAL A 131 -19.91 -6.78 -3.27
CA VAL A 131 -19.32 -5.89 -2.27
C VAL A 131 -20.10 -6.05 -0.97
N ILE A 132 -19.45 -6.63 0.03
CA ILE A 132 -19.97 -6.74 1.41
C ILE A 132 -19.19 -5.75 2.25
N GLU A 133 -19.76 -4.56 2.48
CA GLU A 133 -19.15 -3.46 3.22
C GLU A 133 -20.25 -2.77 4.04
N ASP A 134 -20.04 -2.64 5.35
CA ASP A 134 -21.03 -2.11 6.30
C ASP A 134 -21.04 -0.58 6.35
N SER A 135 -19.93 0.06 5.97
CA SER A 135 -19.86 1.50 5.81
C SER A 135 -20.44 1.95 4.46
N MET A 136 -21.52 2.73 4.48
CA MET A 136 -22.16 3.25 3.26
C MET A 136 -21.19 4.08 2.39
N LEU A 137 -20.38 4.94 3.02
CA LEU A 137 -19.40 5.77 2.31
C LEU A 137 -18.31 4.93 1.64
N GLN A 138 -17.81 3.90 2.33
CA GLN A 138 -16.82 2.99 1.76
C GLN A 138 -17.45 2.14 0.66
N ASN A 139 -18.66 1.61 0.85
CA ASN A 139 -19.39 0.85 -0.15
C ASN A 139 -19.55 1.64 -1.46
N GLU A 140 -19.98 2.91 -1.38
CA GLU A 140 -20.11 3.80 -2.53
C GLU A 140 -18.75 4.04 -3.22
N THR A 141 -17.71 4.32 -2.43
CA THR A 141 -16.33 4.48 -2.93
C THR A 141 -15.86 3.21 -3.64
N ILE A 142 -16.15 2.03 -3.08
CA ILE A 142 -15.78 0.73 -3.64
C ILE A 142 -16.46 0.53 -4.99
N CYS A 143 -17.77 0.68 -5.03
CA CYS A 143 -18.56 0.49 -6.23
C CYS A 143 -18.14 1.45 -7.34
N GLN A 144 -17.83 2.71 -7.03
CA GLN A 144 -17.39 3.68 -8.03
C GLN A 144 -16.07 3.27 -8.69
N GLN A 145 -15.09 2.83 -7.90
CA GLN A 145 -13.76 2.47 -8.39
C GLN A 145 -13.76 1.14 -9.15
N LEU A 146 -14.57 0.17 -8.74
CA LEU A 146 -14.77 -1.07 -9.51
C LEU A 146 -15.33 -0.76 -10.90
N ARG A 147 -16.33 0.13 -11.00
CA ARG A 147 -16.89 0.56 -12.29
C ARG A 147 -15.85 1.26 -13.19
N LEU A 148 -14.93 2.05 -12.62
CA LEU A 148 -13.82 2.66 -13.37
C LEU A 148 -12.86 1.62 -13.97
N LYS A 149 -12.82 0.41 -13.42
CA LYS A 149 -12.03 -0.73 -13.91
C LYS A 149 -12.85 -1.70 -14.78
N ASN A 150 -14.04 -1.30 -15.24
CA ASN A 150 -14.99 -2.17 -15.96
C ASN A 150 -15.40 -3.43 -15.17
N ILE A 151 -15.38 -3.36 -13.84
CA ILE A 151 -15.86 -4.41 -12.95
C ILE A 151 -17.24 -4.00 -12.44
N GLN A 152 -18.24 -4.85 -12.62
CA GLN A 152 -19.63 -4.61 -12.22
C GLN A 152 -19.82 -4.97 -10.73
N PRO A 153 -20.05 -4.00 -9.84
CA PRO A 153 -20.34 -4.30 -8.44
C PRO A 153 -21.81 -4.66 -8.23
N PHE A 154 -22.04 -5.60 -7.32
CA PHE A 154 -23.32 -5.91 -6.69
C PHE A 154 -23.16 -5.63 -5.20
N SER A 155 -24.16 -5.09 -4.53
CA SER A 155 -24.13 -4.76 -3.10
C SER A 155 -25.43 -5.19 -2.45
#